data_AF-A0A350QVL5-F1
#
_entry.id   AF-A0A350QVL5-F1
#
_cell.length_a   1.000
_cell.length_b   1.000
_cell.length_c   1.000
_cell.angle_alpha   90.00
_cell.angle_beta   90.00
_cell.angle_gamma   90.00
#
_symmetry.space_group_name_H-M   'P 1'
#
loop_
_entity.id
_entity.type
_entity.pdbx_description
1 polymer ?
#
loop_
_entity_poly.entity_id
_entity_poly.type
_entity_poly.pdbx_seq_one_letter_code
_entity_poly.pdbx_strand_id
1 'polypeptide(L)'
;MDLRPRMYAISQGQKAVTSVDPLAEYVPTSHVGVEIGNPVGLHYHYGTLGQLEHGVNYADAYLRSIGKLPRAKRTLPKWPYEKGEKVSLFVLAGHRNMEGERAFVEDLEKMDGRSGLLVDDPTIAYKYSLGGGYEISEGWEPFGIPDFYGTFGPELSFVHALKAEGKTNLAVAKYTHSGSQIIDWTPEGSIAKDRHLYPGFISFVKQSVAELKAKGNGVELAGIFYHVGENDMSFHPYRRDAAKRIGDMIAQSRRDLGMPGLKWYVSQQPPTDVERLNKLDVMSEVGKLAQSDSFTVQVKAVDLPPQEKRLVIRADGTVALGERIARAYLVKK
;
A
#
# COMPACT_ATOMS: atom_id res chain seq x y z
N MET A 1 17.59 15.85 -6.09
CA MET A 1 18.23 15.88 -4.75
C MET A 1 17.26 15.26 -3.77
N ASP A 2 17.71 14.42 -2.83
CA ASP A 2 16.82 13.92 -1.77
C ASP A 2 16.58 15.03 -0.74
N LEU A 3 15.35 15.54 -0.66
CA LEU A 3 14.99 16.60 0.28
C LEU A 3 14.40 16.07 1.59
N ARG A 4 14.36 14.74 1.80
CA ARG A 4 13.78 14.12 2.99
C ARG A 4 14.29 14.73 4.31
N PRO A 5 15.60 14.99 4.54
CA PRO A 5 16.05 15.55 5.80
C PRO A 5 15.46 16.93 6.10
N ARG A 6 15.35 17.78 5.06
CA ARG A 6 14.79 19.13 5.18
C ARG A 6 13.27 19.09 5.38
N MET A 7 12.58 18.24 4.63
CA MET A 7 11.13 18.05 4.77
C MET A 7 10.77 17.50 6.15
N TYR A 8 11.59 16.58 6.68
CA TYR A 8 11.43 16.10 8.05
C TYR A 8 11.59 17.23 9.06
N ALA A 9 12.66 18.02 8.98
CA ALA A 9 12.89 19.15 9.88
C ALA A 9 11.74 20.19 9.85
N ILE A 10 11.23 20.52 8.65
CA ILE A 10 10.07 21.41 8.50
C ILE A 10 8.83 20.82 9.16
N SER A 11 8.54 19.54 8.93
CA SER A 11 7.41 18.86 9.56
C SER A 11 7.52 18.84 11.09
N GLN A 12 8.71 18.60 11.64
CA GLN A 12 8.94 18.68 13.10
C GLN A 12 8.68 20.09 13.63
N GLY A 13 9.15 21.12 12.93
CA GLY A 13 8.88 22.52 13.29
C GLY A 13 7.38 22.85 13.30
N GLN A 14 6.65 22.43 12.26
CA GLN A 14 5.19 22.60 12.19
C GLN A 14 4.48 21.91 13.36
N LYS A 15 4.81 20.64 13.62
CA LYS A 15 4.23 19.86 14.73
C LYS A 15 4.54 20.48 16.08
N ALA A 16 5.77 20.95 16.29
CA ALA A 16 6.18 21.60 17.53
C ALA A 16 5.34 22.85 17.81
N VAL A 17 5.14 23.71 16.81
CA VAL A 17 4.30 24.91 16.94
C VAL A 17 2.85 24.55 17.24
N THR A 18 2.26 23.60 16.52
CA THR A 18 0.85 23.22 16.76
C THR A 18 0.66 22.47 18.08
N SER A 19 1.69 21.79 18.61
CA SER A 19 1.56 21.02 19.86
C SER A 19 1.43 21.86 21.12
N VAL A 20 1.80 23.14 21.07
CA VAL A 20 1.77 24.06 22.22
C VAL A 20 0.60 25.05 22.18
N ASP A 21 -0.16 25.09 21.08
CA ASP A 21 -1.33 25.94 20.92
C ASP A 21 -2.59 25.06 20.85
N PRO A 22 -3.48 25.07 21.86
CA PRO A 22 -4.67 24.23 21.88
C PRO A 22 -5.71 24.59 20.80
N LEU A 23 -5.53 25.72 20.12
CA LEU A 23 -6.37 26.16 19.00
C LEU A 23 -5.75 25.86 17.64
N ALA A 24 -4.55 25.27 17.59
CA ALA A 24 -3.87 24.88 16.36
C ALA A 24 -3.82 23.35 16.21
N GLU A 25 -4.12 22.86 15.00
CA GLU A 25 -4.01 21.44 14.66
C GLU A 25 -3.04 21.26 13.48
N TYR A 26 -2.11 20.31 13.60
CA TYR A 26 -1.30 19.89 12.47
C TYR A 26 -2.15 19.02 11.55
N VAL A 27 -2.57 19.57 10.41
CA VAL A 27 -3.30 18.84 9.37
C VAL A 27 -2.28 18.17 8.45
N PRO A 28 -2.11 16.85 8.52
CA PRO A 28 -1.06 16.20 7.77
C PRO A 28 -1.53 15.95 6.31
N THR A 29 -0.58 15.82 5.38
CA THR A 29 -0.83 15.38 3.99
C THR A 29 0.20 14.33 3.59
N SER A 30 -0.24 13.31 2.87
CA SER A 30 0.58 12.14 2.49
C SER A 30 0.62 11.89 0.98
N HIS A 31 -0.32 12.45 0.24
CA HIS A 31 -0.48 12.30 -1.21
C HIS A 31 0.08 13.54 -1.92
N VAL A 32 1.34 13.42 -2.34
CA VAL A 32 1.97 14.43 -3.22
C VAL A 32 2.16 13.84 -4.59
N GLY A 33 1.53 14.39 -5.63
CA GLY A 33 1.76 13.96 -7.00
C GLY A 33 3.25 13.93 -7.35
N VAL A 34 3.69 12.85 -7.99
CA VAL A 34 5.06 12.71 -8.49
C VAL A 34 5.05 12.91 -9.99
N GLU A 35 5.90 13.81 -10.47
CA GLU A 35 6.11 14.01 -11.89
C GLU A 35 7.59 13.90 -12.25
N ILE A 36 7.85 13.37 -13.45
CA ILE A 36 9.18 13.41 -14.06
C ILE A 36 9.19 14.59 -15.00
N GLY A 37 9.86 15.66 -14.58
CA GLY A 37 10.08 16.82 -15.42
C GLY A 37 11.22 16.55 -16.40
N ASN A 38 11.01 16.82 -17.68
CA ASN A 38 12.10 16.90 -18.64
C ASN A 38 12.52 18.37 -18.74
N PRO A 39 13.80 18.74 -18.49
CA PRO A 39 14.98 17.92 -18.18
C PRO A 39 15.27 17.75 -16.67
N VAL A 40 14.44 18.30 -15.78
CA VAL A 40 14.75 18.55 -14.36
C VAL A 40 14.67 17.34 -13.42
N GLY A 41 14.29 16.16 -13.92
CA GLY A 41 14.19 14.92 -13.13
C GLY A 41 12.93 14.84 -12.25
N LEU A 42 12.96 13.98 -11.24
CA LEU A 42 11.86 13.79 -10.29
C LEU A 42 11.59 15.06 -9.47
N HIS A 43 10.34 15.49 -9.45
CA HIS A 43 9.86 16.56 -8.59
C HIS A 43 8.43 16.27 -8.12
N TYR A 44 8.01 16.97 -7.06
CA TYR A 44 6.75 16.72 -6.37
C TYR A 44 5.89 17.98 -6.35
N HIS A 45 4.62 17.82 -6.69
CA HIS A 45 3.59 18.84 -6.57
C HIS A 45 2.32 18.20 -6.02
N TYR A 46 1.44 18.97 -5.40
CA TYR A 46 0.08 18.48 -5.21
C TYR A 46 -0.58 18.27 -6.58
N GLY A 47 -0.82 17.01 -6.94
CA GLY A 47 -1.71 16.68 -8.04
C GLY A 47 -3.16 16.82 -7.58
N THR A 48 -4.12 16.49 -8.46
CA THR A 48 -5.55 16.56 -8.16
C THR A 48 -5.92 15.88 -6.83
N LEU A 49 -5.42 14.68 -6.59
CA LEU A 49 -5.67 13.97 -5.32
C LEU A 49 -5.06 14.69 -4.12
N GLY A 50 -3.85 15.23 -4.24
CA GLY A 50 -3.23 15.98 -3.15
C GLY A 50 -3.97 17.29 -2.82
N GLN A 51 -4.59 17.92 -3.82
CA GLN A 51 -5.47 19.08 -3.62
C GLN A 51 -6.79 18.68 -2.95
N LEU A 52 -7.37 17.54 -3.34
CA LEU A 52 -8.54 16.96 -2.68
C LEU A 52 -8.23 16.61 -1.22
N GLU A 53 -7.12 15.92 -0.96
CA GLU A 53 -6.63 15.55 0.37
C GLU A 53 -6.53 16.80 1.25
N HIS A 54 -5.97 17.91 0.75
CA HIS A 54 -5.95 19.16 1.50
C HIS A 54 -7.34 19.60 1.94
N GLY A 55 -8.28 19.72 0.99
CA GLY A 55 -9.64 20.18 1.29
C GLY A 55 -10.35 19.27 2.31
N VAL A 56 -10.30 17.95 2.07
CA VAL A 56 -10.92 16.95 2.95
C VAL A 56 -10.27 16.97 4.33
N ASN A 57 -8.94 16.96 4.43
CA ASN A 57 -8.26 16.90 5.73
C ASN A 57 -8.48 18.17 6.56
N TYR A 58 -8.55 19.35 5.92
CA TYR A 58 -8.93 20.58 6.62
C TYR A 58 -10.37 20.54 7.11
N ALA A 59 -11.30 20.07 6.29
CA ALA A 59 -12.70 19.91 6.69
C ALA A 59 -12.82 18.93 7.86
N ASP A 60 -12.12 17.80 7.81
CA ASP A 60 -12.13 16.79 8.86
C ASP A 60 -11.55 17.29 10.16
N ALA A 61 -10.41 17.99 10.11
CA ALA A 61 -9.80 18.63 11.28
C ALA A 61 -10.79 19.61 11.94
N TYR A 62 -11.42 20.48 11.15
CA TYR A 62 -12.41 21.42 11.66
C TYR A 62 -13.65 20.74 12.22
N LEU A 63 -14.21 19.75 11.51
CA LEU A 63 -15.38 19.01 11.97
C LEU A 63 -15.07 18.23 13.25
N ARG A 64 -13.86 17.68 13.40
CA ARG A 64 -13.38 17.03 14.62
C ARG A 64 -13.31 18.01 15.78
N SER A 65 -12.76 19.21 15.56
CA SER A 65 -12.59 20.22 16.61
C SER A 65 -13.93 20.71 17.18
N ILE A 66 -15.02 20.61 16.41
CA ILE A 66 -16.38 20.96 16.86
C ILE A 66 -17.26 19.75 17.20
N GLY A 67 -16.69 18.54 17.23
CA GLY A 67 -17.41 17.30 17.56
C GLY A 67 -18.46 16.88 16.52
N LYS A 68 -18.31 17.28 15.26
CA LYS A 68 -19.24 17.01 14.15
C LYS A 68 -18.64 16.18 13.02
N LEU A 69 -17.44 15.63 13.17
CA LEU A 69 -16.85 14.74 12.17
C LEU A 69 -17.75 13.51 11.98
N PRO A 70 -18.37 13.31 10.80
CA PRO A 70 -19.13 12.10 10.54
C PRO A 70 -18.18 10.90 10.53
N ARG A 71 -18.58 9.81 11.20
CA ARG A 71 -17.93 8.51 11.04
C ARG A 71 -18.90 7.56 10.39
N ALA A 72 -18.86 7.45 9.07
CA ALA A 72 -19.52 6.36 8.38
C ALA A 72 -18.81 5.07 8.78
N LYS A 73 -19.47 4.21 9.57
CA LYS A 73 -18.90 2.93 10.00
C LYS A 73 -19.35 1.84 9.04
N ARG A 74 -18.41 1.32 8.24
CA ARG A 74 -18.59 0.06 7.53
C ARG A 74 -18.43 -1.05 8.57
N THR A 75 -19.52 -1.74 8.89
CA THR A 75 -19.52 -2.78 9.93
C THR A 75 -19.87 -4.13 9.33
N LEU A 76 -19.15 -5.17 9.75
CA LEU A 76 -19.52 -6.53 9.39
C LEU A 76 -20.81 -6.89 10.13
N PRO A 77 -21.94 -7.14 9.43
CA PRO A 77 -23.20 -7.46 10.08
C PRO A 77 -23.16 -8.82 10.80
N LYS A 78 -22.40 -9.77 10.24
CA LYS A 78 -22.07 -11.06 10.84
C LYS A 78 -20.57 -11.32 10.63
N TRP A 79 -19.91 -11.96 11.59
CA TRP A 79 -18.56 -12.48 11.36
C TRP A 79 -18.61 -13.53 10.23
N PRO A 80 -17.81 -13.40 9.16
CA PRO A 80 -18.00 -14.18 7.94
C PRO A 80 -17.49 -15.62 8.01
N TYR A 81 -16.75 -15.98 9.07
CA TYR A 81 -16.14 -17.30 9.22
C TYR A 81 -16.75 -18.05 10.39
N GLU A 82 -17.00 -19.34 10.22
CA GLU A 82 -17.46 -20.18 11.31
C GLU A 82 -16.31 -20.47 12.29
N LYS A 83 -16.64 -20.71 13.55
CA LYS A 83 -15.64 -20.93 14.61
C LYS A 83 -14.83 -22.20 14.30
N GLY A 84 -13.50 -22.10 14.42
CA GLY A 84 -12.58 -23.20 14.12
C GLY A 84 -12.17 -23.30 12.66
N GLU A 85 -12.83 -22.58 11.74
CA GLU A 85 -12.39 -22.53 10.35
C GLU A 85 -11.03 -21.85 10.21
N LYS A 86 -10.26 -22.31 9.23
CA LYS A 86 -8.98 -21.72 8.85
C LYS A 86 -9.23 -20.57 7.86
N VAL A 87 -8.74 -19.39 8.21
CA VAL A 87 -8.82 -18.17 7.41
C VAL A 87 -7.46 -17.90 6.75
N SER A 88 -7.49 -17.63 5.45
CA SER A 88 -6.32 -17.20 4.67
C SER A 88 -6.23 -15.68 4.72
N LEU A 89 -5.24 -15.15 5.45
CA LEU A 89 -4.96 -13.73 5.54
C LEU A 89 -3.98 -13.30 4.45
N PHE A 90 -4.39 -12.35 3.62
CA PHE A 90 -3.57 -11.72 2.58
C PHE A 90 -3.17 -10.32 3.03
N VAL A 91 -1.87 -10.05 3.13
CA VAL A 91 -1.37 -8.72 3.51
C VAL A 91 -0.89 -7.98 2.28
N LEU A 92 -1.55 -6.88 1.93
CA LEU A 92 -1.14 -6.01 0.82
C LEU A 92 -0.45 -4.77 1.40
N ALA A 93 0.77 -4.48 0.94
CA ALA A 93 1.56 -3.38 1.47
C ALA A 93 2.37 -2.65 0.40
N GLY A 94 2.71 -1.39 0.65
CA GLY A 94 3.56 -0.63 -0.24
C GLY A 94 3.20 0.85 -0.34
N HIS A 95 3.62 1.45 -1.45
CA HIS A 95 3.57 2.89 -1.67
C HIS A 95 2.28 3.32 -2.38
N ARG A 96 2.40 4.30 -3.29
CA ARG A 96 1.31 4.97 -4.01
C ARG A 96 0.51 4.04 -4.89
N ASN A 97 1.18 3.17 -5.63
CA ASN A 97 0.51 2.25 -6.54
C ASN A 97 -0.16 1.07 -5.84
N MET A 98 0.29 0.70 -4.63
CA MET A 98 -0.46 -0.24 -3.78
C MET A 98 -1.63 0.46 -3.09
N GLU A 99 -1.47 1.73 -2.73
CA GLU A 99 -2.55 2.54 -2.17
C GLU A 99 -3.67 2.74 -3.18
N GLY A 100 -3.33 3.14 -4.41
CA GLY A 100 -4.29 3.47 -5.46
C GLY A 100 -4.33 4.95 -5.84
N GLU A 101 -3.24 5.70 -5.66
CA GLU A 101 -3.25 7.18 -5.70
C GLU A 101 -3.84 7.81 -7.00
N ARG A 102 -3.84 7.09 -8.13
CA ARG A 102 -4.47 7.54 -9.38
C ARG A 102 -5.50 6.58 -9.95
N ALA A 103 -6.01 5.70 -9.10
CA ALA A 103 -7.08 4.78 -9.42
C ALA A 103 -8.36 5.30 -8.75
N PHE A 104 -9.06 6.16 -9.47
CA PHE A 104 -10.29 6.82 -9.00
C PHE A 104 -11.50 5.93 -9.20
N VAL A 105 -12.41 5.93 -8.21
CA VAL A 105 -13.66 5.18 -8.25
C VAL A 105 -14.50 5.54 -9.48
N GLU A 106 -14.53 6.82 -9.84
CA GLU A 106 -15.28 7.34 -10.99
C GLU A 106 -14.75 6.83 -12.34
N ASP A 107 -13.49 6.42 -12.40
CA ASP A 107 -12.93 5.76 -13.59
C ASP A 107 -13.34 4.29 -13.62
N LEU A 108 -13.35 3.62 -12.46
CA LEU A 108 -13.77 2.22 -12.34
C LEU A 108 -15.26 2.02 -12.64
N GLU A 109 -16.12 2.98 -12.27
CA GLU A 109 -17.55 3.00 -12.62
C GLU A 109 -17.80 2.95 -14.13
N LYS A 110 -16.89 3.53 -14.92
CA LYS A 110 -16.98 3.60 -16.38
C LYS A 110 -16.33 2.40 -17.07
N MET A 111 -15.70 1.49 -16.32
CA MET A 111 -15.05 0.32 -16.90
C MET A 111 -16.04 -0.82 -17.15
N ASP A 112 -16.19 -1.20 -18.42
CA ASP A 112 -17.06 -2.28 -18.85
C ASP A 112 -16.72 -3.60 -18.14
N GLY A 113 -17.75 -4.23 -17.56
CA GLY A 113 -17.62 -5.52 -16.87
C GLY A 113 -16.87 -5.47 -15.52
N ARG A 114 -16.58 -4.27 -14.99
CA ARG A 114 -15.82 -4.11 -13.73
C ARG A 114 -16.63 -3.54 -12.56
N SER A 115 -17.91 -3.19 -12.78
CA SER A 115 -18.78 -2.63 -11.74
C SER A 115 -18.91 -3.51 -10.49
N GLY A 116 -18.76 -4.83 -10.61
CA GLY A 116 -18.74 -5.75 -9.48
C GLY A 116 -17.59 -5.53 -8.48
N LEU A 117 -16.54 -4.79 -8.86
CA LEU A 117 -15.45 -4.40 -7.95
C LEU A 117 -15.83 -3.28 -6.98
N LEU A 118 -16.90 -2.53 -7.28
CA LEU A 118 -17.38 -1.42 -6.45
C LEU A 118 -18.29 -1.87 -5.31
N VAL A 119 -18.68 -3.14 -5.29
CA VAL A 119 -19.66 -3.67 -4.35
C VAL A 119 -18.95 -4.21 -3.12
N ASP A 120 -19.34 -3.70 -1.95
CA ASP A 120 -18.91 -4.24 -0.67
C ASP A 120 -19.27 -5.72 -0.51
N ASP A 121 -18.30 -6.50 -0.06
CA ASP A 121 -18.41 -7.92 0.19
C ASP A 121 -18.32 -8.21 1.70
N PRO A 122 -19.47 -8.42 2.38
CA PRO A 122 -19.50 -8.72 3.81
C PRO A 122 -19.03 -10.15 4.13
N THR A 123 -18.71 -10.98 3.13
CA THR A 123 -18.18 -12.34 3.33
C THR A 123 -16.66 -12.38 3.52
N ILE A 124 -15.99 -11.22 3.44
CA ILE A 124 -14.54 -11.07 3.59
C ILE A 124 -14.28 -9.99 4.63
N ALA A 125 -13.51 -10.35 5.65
CA ALA A 125 -13.04 -9.38 6.64
C ALA A 125 -11.87 -8.57 6.08
N TYR A 126 -12.01 -7.25 6.09
CA TYR A 126 -11.01 -6.30 5.63
C TYR A 126 -10.56 -5.39 6.77
N LYS A 127 -9.25 -5.17 6.87
CA LYS A 127 -8.63 -4.25 7.82
C LYS A 127 -7.58 -3.43 7.10
N TYR A 128 -7.41 -2.16 7.45
CA TYR A 128 -6.44 -1.33 6.76
C TYR A 128 -5.80 -0.24 7.63
N SER A 129 -4.65 0.23 7.16
CA SER A 129 -4.02 1.49 7.53
C SER A 129 -3.50 2.13 6.24
N LEU A 130 -4.11 3.24 5.83
CA LEU A 130 -3.89 3.91 4.56
C LEU A 130 -3.25 5.28 4.77
N GLY A 131 -2.57 5.79 3.74
CA GLY A 131 -1.88 7.07 3.71
C GLY A 131 -0.66 7.17 4.64
N GLY A 132 -0.28 6.11 5.35
CA GLY A 132 0.64 6.20 6.49
C GLY A 132 -0.06 6.40 7.84
N GLY A 133 -1.30 5.90 7.97
CA GLY A 133 -2.07 5.95 9.22
C GLY A 133 -3.05 7.12 9.31
N TYR A 134 -3.41 7.71 8.17
CA TYR A 134 -4.40 8.79 8.09
C TYR A 134 -5.80 8.23 8.23
N GLU A 135 -6.05 7.14 7.51
CA GLU A 135 -7.29 6.40 7.57
C GLU A 135 -6.98 4.98 8.03
N ILE A 136 -7.53 4.62 9.19
CA ILE A 136 -7.27 3.36 9.88
C ILE A 136 -8.62 2.77 10.25
N SER A 137 -8.86 1.53 9.84
CA SER A 137 -10.11 0.87 10.20
C SER A 137 -10.19 0.67 11.72
N GLU A 138 -11.35 0.94 12.33
CA GLU A 138 -11.58 0.74 13.77
C GLU A 138 -11.62 -0.76 14.17
N GLY A 139 -11.58 -1.65 13.19
CA GLY A 139 -11.59 -3.10 13.34
C GLY A 139 -11.63 -3.79 11.97
N TRP A 140 -12.30 -4.94 11.93
CA TRP A 140 -12.60 -5.65 10.68
C TRP A 140 -13.94 -5.17 10.12
N GLU A 141 -13.93 -4.77 8.86
CA GLU A 141 -15.11 -4.31 8.11
C GLU A 141 -15.32 -5.14 6.83
N PRO A 142 -16.46 -4.99 6.12
CA PRO A 142 -16.67 -5.62 4.83
C PRO A 142 -15.56 -5.25 3.84
N PHE A 143 -15.14 -6.20 3.02
CA PHE A 143 -14.17 -5.93 1.96
C PHE A 143 -14.79 -5.04 0.88
N GLY A 144 -14.07 -4.00 0.47
CA GLY A 144 -14.52 -3.05 -0.54
C GLY A 144 -13.76 -1.74 -0.35
N ILE A 145 -14.30 -0.65 -0.88
CA ILE A 145 -13.59 0.64 -0.96
C ILE A 145 -13.84 1.45 0.32
N PRO A 146 -12.81 1.73 1.14
CA PRO A 146 -12.94 2.65 2.26
C PRO A 146 -13.29 4.06 1.75
N ASP A 147 -13.97 4.86 2.58
CA ASP A 147 -14.21 6.27 2.28
C ASP A 147 -12.91 7.09 2.44
N PHE A 148 -11.98 6.90 1.51
CA PHE A 148 -10.65 7.48 1.52
C PHE A 148 -10.31 8.07 0.14
N TYR A 149 -10.64 9.34 0.00
CA TYR A 149 -10.39 10.17 -1.19
C TYR A 149 -10.91 9.60 -2.53
N GLY A 150 -11.91 8.71 -2.51
CA GLY A 150 -12.50 8.14 -3.71
C GLY A 150 -11.51 7.34 -4.56
N THR A 151 -10.51 6.71 -3.94
CA THR A 151 -9.50 5.90 -4.64
C THR A 151 -9.51 4.44 -4.20
N PHE A 152 -8.93 3.56 -5.02
CA PHE A 152 -8.83 2.13 -4.73
C PHE A 152 -7.49 1.55 -5.16
N GLY A 153 -7.01 0.52 -4.46
CA GLY A 153 -5.79 -0.18 -4.85
C GLY A 153 -6.05 -1.51 -5.56
N PRO A 154 -4.97 -2.27 -5.86
CA PRO A 154 -5.08 -3.56 -6.54
C PRO A 154 -5.74 -4.65 -5.68
N GLU A 155 -6.06 -4.39 -4.40
CA GLU A 155 -6.77 -5.33 -3.54
C GLU A 155 -8.08 -5.81 -4.16
N LEU A 156 -8.85 -4.91 -4.80
CA LEU A 156 -10.19 -5.23 -5.29
C LEU A 156 -10.15 -6.32 -6.35
N SER A 157 -9.36 -6.10 -7.40
CA SER A 157 -9.23 -7.07 -8.49
C SER A 157 -8.42 -8.30 -8.07
N PHE A 158 -7.49 -8.16 -7.12
CA PHE A 158 -6.77 -9.29 -6.52
C PHE A 158 -7.75 -10.26 -5.85
N VAL A 159 -8.58 -9.78 -4.93
CA VAL A 159 -9.56 -10.60 -4.21
C VAL A 159 -10.61 -11.16 -5.16
N HIS A 160 -11.12 -10.34 -6.08
CA HIS A 160 -12.10 -10.79 -7.06
C HIS A 160 -11.56 -11.95 -7.91
N ALA A 161 -10.30 -11.87 -8.36
CA ALA A 161 -9.65 -12.95 -9.10
C ALA A 161 -9.46 -14.21 -8.26
N LEU A 162 -9.11 -14.09 -6.97
CA LEU A 162 -9.04 -15.25 -6.06
C LEU A 162 -10.42 -15.92 -5.89
N LYS A 163 -11.48 -15.13 -5.73
CA LYS A 163 -12.84 -15.66 -5.60
C LYS A 163 -13.33 -16.34 -6.88
N ALA A 164 -13.01 -15.78 -8.04
CA ALA A 164 -13.33 -16.40 -9.34
C ALA A 164 -12.72 -17.80 -9.48
N GLU A 165 -11.58 -18.04 -8.81
CA GLU A 165 -10.89 -19.33 -8.74
C GLU A 165 -11.35 -20.21 -7.55
N GLY A 166 -12.48 -19.87 -6.94
CA GLY A 166 -13.12 -20.65 -5.88
C GLY A 166 -12.44 -20.54 -4.51
N LYS A 167 -11.57 -19.55 -4.28
CA LYS A 167 -10.98 -19.32 -2.96
C LYS A 167 -12.03 -18.78 -1.98
N THR A 168 -12.10 -19.38 -0.80
CA THR A 168 -13.02 -19.02 0.30
C THR A 168 -12.24 -18.72 1.58
N ASN A 169 -12.94 -18.23 2.61
CA ASN A 169 -12.37 -17.88 3.93
C ASN A 169 -11.16 -16.94 3.81
N LEU A 170 -11.30 -15.91 3.00
CA LEU A 170 -10.28 -14.90 2.73
C LEU A 170 -10.45 -13.76 3.71
N ALA A 171 -9.35 -13.30 4.31
CA ALA A 171 -9.27 -12.02 5.00
C ALA A 171 -8.18 -11.16 4.33
N VAL A 172 -8.36 -9.85 4.30
CA VAL A 172 -7.40 -8.91 3.72
C VAL A 172 -6.96 -7.89 4.76
N ALA A 173 -5.66 -7.64 4.83
CA ALA A 173 -5.09 -6.57 5.62
C ALA A 173 -4.23 -5.67 4.72
N LYS A 174 -4.59 -4.40 4.56
CA LYS A 174 -3.86 -3.44 3.71
C LYS A 174 -3.08 -2.44 4.55
N TYR A 175 -1.79 -2.27 4.28
CA TYR A 175 -0.94 -1.32 5.00
C TYR A 175 -0.11 -0.51 4.00
N THR A 176 -0.49 0.74 3.77
CA THR A 176 0.09 1.57 2.70
C THR A 176 0.47 2.95 3.18
N HIS A 177 1.45 3.53 2.49
CA HIS A 177 1.82 4.94 2.65
C HIS A 177 2.32 5.52 1.33
N SER A 178 1.50 6.35 0.66
CA SER A 178 1.84 6.97 -0.62
C SER A 178 3.18 7.73 -0.65
N GLY A 179 3.47 8.55 0.36
CA GLY A 179 4.73 9.31 0.42
C GLY A 179 6.02 8.50 0.70
N SER A 180 5.92 7.21 1.02
CA SER A 180 7.06 6.40 1.49
C SER A 180 7.91 5.83 0.36
N GLN A 181 9.13 5.41 0.69
CA GLN A 181 10.09 4.75 -0.21
C GLN A 181 10.59 3.48 0.45
N ILE A 182 11.17 2.53 -0.30
CA ILE A 182 11.58 1.22 0.26
C ILE A 182 12.44 1.30 1.54
N ILE A 183 13.29 2.31 1.69
CA ILE A 183 14.11 2.52 2.90
C ILE A 183 13.28 2.74 4.17
N ASP A 184 12.12 3.37 4.04
CA ASP A 184 11.17 3.63 5.12
C ASP A 184 10.55 2.31 5.65
N TRP A 185 10.61 1.25 4.83
CA TRP A 185 10.15 -0.12 5.13
C TRP A 185 11.28 -1.06 5.54
N THR A 186 12.52 -0.58 5.65
CA THR A 186 13.62 -1.39 6.18
C THR A 186 13.65 -1.33 7.71
N PRO A 187 14.25 -2.33 8.40
CA PRO A 187 14.35 -2.34 9.86
C PRO A 187 15.08 -1.13 10.45
N GLU A 188 16.02 -0.57 9.69
CA GLU A 188 16.80 0.62 10.08
C GLU A 188 16.03 1.92 9.84
N GLY A 189 15.06 1.91 8.91
CA GLY A 189 14.34 3.09 8.46
C GLY A 189 15.22 4.12 7.76
N SER A 190 14.71 5.34 7.67
CA SER A 190 15.44 6.49 7.13
C SER A 190 15.70 7.54 8.20
N ILE A 191 16.46 8.59 7.85
CA ILE A 191 16.70 9.74 8.74
C ILE A 191 15.41 10.45 9.18
N ALA A 192 14.33 10.34 8.41
CA ALA A 192 13.02 10.84 8.80
C ALA A 192 12.31 9.80 9.68
N LYS A 193 12.51 9.89 11.00
CA LYS A 193 12.03 8.89 11.96
C LYS A 193 10.52 8.67 11.92
N ASP A 194 9.75 9.72 11.66
CA ASP A 194 8.28 9.64 11.53
C ASP A 194 7.83 8.85 10.30
N ARG A 195 8.75 8.55 9.37
CA ARG A 195 8.51 7.69 8.21
C ARG A 195 9.08 6.29 8.42
N HIS A 196 9.50 5.91 9.63
CA HIS A 196 9.95 4.54 9.88
C HIS A 196 8.74 3.61 10.00
N LEU A 197 8.35 3.00 8.87
CA LEU A 197 7.12 2.23 8.74
C LEU A 197 7.27 0.78 9.15
N TYR A 198 8.48 0.24 9.07
CA TYR A 198 8.72 -1.18 9.32
C TYR A 198 8.15 -1.70 10.65
N PRO A 199 8.39 -1.07 11.82
CA PRO A 199 7.87 -1.57 13.09
C PRO A 199 6.34 -1.52 13.13
N GLY A 200 5.74 -0.45 12.59
CA GLY A 200 4.30 -0.28 12.47
C GLY A 200 3.67 -1.35 11.59
N PHE A 201 4.27 -1.63 10.44
CA PHE A 201 3.86 -2.70 9.53
C PHE A 201 3.89 -4.08 10.19
N ILE A 202 4.98 -4.44 10.86
CA ILE A 202 5.08 -5.73 11.57
C ILE A 202 4.04 -5.83 12.69
N SER A 203 3.84 -4.75 13.46
CA SER A 203 2.80 -4.70 14.49
C SER A 203 1.41 -4.90 13.89
N PHE A 204 1.10 -4.24 12.79
CA PHE A 204 -0.18 -4.36 12.09
C PHE A 204 -0.45 -5.80 11.61
N VAL A 205 0.55 -6.49 11.06
CA VAL A 205 0.43 -7.90 10.66
C VAL A 205 0.18 -8.79 11.88
N LYS A 206 0.95 -8.62 12.96
CA LYS A 206 0.77 -9.40 14.20
C LYS A 206 -0.62 -9.20 14.81
N GLN A 207 -1.09 -7.96 14.87
CA GLN A 207 -2.42 -7.63 15.38
C GLN A 207 -3.52 -8.24 14.52
N SER A 208 -3.40 -8.14 13.19
CA SER A 208 -4.36 -8.77 12.26
C SER A 208 -4.47 -10.28 12.48
N VAL A 209 -3.34 -10.98 12.63
CA VAL A 209 -3.34 -12.41 12.95
C VAL A 209 -3.94 -12.69 14.33
N ALA A 210 -3.58 -11.92 15.35
CA ALA A 210 -4.05 -12.11 16.71
C ALA A 210 -5.58 -11.89 16.84
N GLU A 211 -6.12 -10.89 16.16
CA GLU A 211 -7.55 -10.58 16.18
C GLU A 211 -8.38 -11.67 15.51
N LEU A 212 -7.95 -12.18 14.35
CA LEU A 212 -8.61 -13.32 13.70
C LEU A 212 -8.60 -14.56 14.61
N LYS A 213 -7.49 -14.84 15.30
CA LYS A 213 -7.42 -15.93 16.30
C LYS A 213 -8.35 -15.68 17.49
N ALA A 214 -8.45 -14.45 17.97
CA ALA A 214 -9.34 -14.07 19.07
C ALA A 214 -10.82 -14.24 18.69
N LYS A 215 -11.18 -14.16 17.40
CA LYS A 215 -12.50 -14.51 16.87
C LYS A 215 -12.73 -16.04 16.77
N GLY A 216 -11.76 -16.85 17.16
CA GLY A 216 -11.86 -18.31 17.20
C GLY A 216 -11.49 -19.00 15.90
N ASN A 217 -10.79 -18.33 14.98
CA ASN A 217 -10.36 -18.89 13.71
C ASN A 217 -8.90 -19.38 13.74
N GLY A 218 -8.61 -20.45 13.00
CA GLY A 218 -7.24 -20.75 12.59
C GLY A 218 -6.80 -19.71 11.57
N VAL A 219 -5.52 -19.32 11.57
CA VAL A 219 -5.02 -18.29 10.64
C VAL A 219 -3.81 -18.80 9.88
N GLU A 220 -3.89 -18.77 8.56
CA GLU A 220 -2.75 -18.86 7.66
C GLU A 220 -2.47 -17.49 7.07
N LEU A 221 -1.28 -16.96 7.34
CA LEU A 221 -0.78 -15.80 6.61
C LEU A 221 -0.34 -16.27 5.22
N ALA A 222 -1.22 -16.14 4.24
CA ALA A 222 -1.07 -16.68 2.88
C ALA A 222 0.11 -16.05 2.13
N GLY A 223 0.42 -14.79 2.46
CA GLY A 223 1.60 -14.09 1.96
C GLY A 223 1.55 -12.60 2.24
N ILE A 224 2.70 -11.95 2.06
CA ILE A 224 2.81 -10.49 1.98
C ILE A 224 3.00 -10.12 0.51
N PHE A 225 2.17 -9.21 0.02
CA PHE A 225 2.15 -8.73 -1.34
C PHE A 225 2.59 -7.28 -1.34
N TYR A 226 3.77 -7.02 -1.91
CA TYR A 226 4.40 -5.72 -1.87
C TYR A 226 4.64 -5.19 -3.28
N HIS A 227 4.28 -3.93 -3.54
CA HIS A 227 4.53 -3.31 -4.84
C HIS A 227 5.70 -2.32 -4.80
N VAL A 228 6.65 -2.52 -5.71
CA VAL A 228 7.84 -1.71 -5.89
C VAL A 228 7.71 -0.88 -7.16
N GLY A 229 7.86 0.45 -7.04
CA GLY A 229 7.68 1.38 -8.15
C GLY A 229 8.40 2.72 -7.94
N GLU A 230 7.80 3.77 -8.48
CA GLU A 230 8.09 5.19 -8.19
C GLU A 230 9.59 5.56 -8.08
N ASN A 231 10.08 6.06 -6.94
CA ASN A 231 11.48 6.48 -6.84
C ASN A 231 12.45 5.31 -6.79
N ASP A 232 12.01 4.15 -6.27
CA ASP A 232 12.83 2.94 -6.28
C ASP A 232 13.14 2.50 -7.72
N MET A 233 12.35 2.95 -8.69
CA MET A 233 12.61 2.74 -10.12
C MET A 233 13.29 3.92 -10.82
N SER A 234 13.35 5.09 -10.18
CA SER A 234 13.52 6.38 -10.89
C SER A 234 14.46 7.37 -10.25
N PHE A 235 14.99 7.06 -9.06
CA PHE A 235 16.01 7.86 -8.42
C PHE A 235 17.24 7.00 -8.12
N HIS A 236 18.40 7.40 -8.65
CA HIS A 236 19.62 6.58 -8.65
C HIS A 236 19.94 5.91 -7.30
N PRO A 237 19.99 6.61 -6.15
CA PRO A 237 20.33 5.96 -4.88
C PRO A 237 19.32 4.89 -4.45
N TYR A 238 18.05 5.07 -4.80
CA TYR A 238 16.98 4.13 -4.46
C TYR A 238 16.98 2.95 -5.41
N ARG A 239 17.09 3.20 -6.72
CA ARG A 239 17.18 2.16 -7.75
C ARG A 239 18.38 1.24 -7.56
N ARG A 240 19.54 1.79 -7.18
CA ARG A 240 20.74 1.01 -6.90
C ARG A 240 20.54 0.06 -5.71
N ASP A 241 19.89 0.53 -4.64
CA ASP A 241 19.80 -0.21 -3.38
C ASP A 241 18.49 -1.01 -3.22
N ALA A 242 17.56 -0.92 -4.17
CA ALA A 242 16.21 -1.47 -4.06
C ALA A 242 16.22 -2.98 -3.72
N ALA A 243 16.95 -3.79 -4.48
CA ALA A 243 17.01 -5.23 -4.26
C ALA A 243 17.55 -5.59 -2.87
N LYS A 244 18.62 -4.91 -2.41
CA LYS A 244 19.17 -5.11 -1.06
C LYS A 244 18.12 -4.81 0.01
N ARG A 245 17.49 -3.63 -0.07
CA ARG A 245 16.52 -3.19 0.95
C ARG A 245 15.26 -4.06 0.98
N ILE A 246 14.79 -4.55 -0.17
CA ILE A 246 13.72 -5.55 -0.24
C ILE A 246 14.16 -6.83 0.48
N GLY A 247 15.38 -7.32 0.22
CA GLY A 247 15.93 -8.48 0.89
C GLY A 247 16.01 -8.32 2.41
N ASP A 248 16.50 -7.18 2.89
CA ASP A 248 16.59 -6.87 4.32
C ASP A 248 15.21 -6.85 5.00
N MET A 249 14.24 -6.17 4.38
CA MET A 249 12.85 -6.11 4.84
C MET A 249 12.23 -7.51 4.92
N ILE A 250 12.35 -8.32 3.87
CA ILE A 250 11.83 -9.69 3.82
C ILE A 250 12.47 -10.53 4.93
N ALA A 251 13.80 -10.54 5.02
CA ALA A 251 14.53 -11.36 5.96
C ALA A 251 14.19 -11.01 7.42
N GLN A 252 14.13 -9.72 7.76
CA GLN A 252 13.75 -9.31 9.11
C GLN A 252 12.27 -9.61 9.38
N SER A 253 11.36 -9.39 8.42
CA SER A 253 9.92 -9.64 8.64
C SER A 253 9.64 -11.09 9.02
N ARG A 254 10.34 -12.03 8.38
CA ARG A 254 10.24 -13.46 8.70
C ARG A 254 10.72 -13.78 10.10
N ARG A 255 11.82 -13.15 10.55
CA ARG A 255 12.32 -13.29 11.93
C ARG A 255 11.30 -12.76 12.92
N ASP A 256 10.84 -11.52 12.71
CA ASP A 256 9.97 -10.84 13.66
C ASP A 256 8.58 -11.47 13.75
N LEU A 257 8.09 -12.04 12.64
CA LEU A 257 6.83 -12.80 12.60
C LEU A 257 7.00 -14.26 13.04
N GLY A 258 8.24 -14.76 13.19
CA GLY A 258 8.51 -16.17 13.51
C GLY A 258 8.12 -17.13 12.38
N MET A 259 8.15 -16.67 11.13
CA MET A 259 7.68 -17.41 9.95
C MET A 259 8.77 -17.47 8.88
N PRO A 260 9.79 -18.36 9.00
CA PRO A 260 10.91 -18.43 8.05
C PRO A 260 10.48 -18.79 6.62
N GLY A 261 9.34 -19.48 6.45
CA GLY A 261 8.76 -19.82 5.15
C GLY A 261 7.66 -18.87 4.66
N LEU A 262 7.51 -17.68 5.26
CA LEU A 262 6.47 -16.73 4.83
C LEU A 262 6.72 -16.28 3.39
N LYS A 263 5.71 -16.52 2.54
CA LYS A 263 5.75 -16.15 1.13
C LYS A 263 5.68 -14.62 0.98
N TRP A 264 6.58 -14.10 0.17
CA TRP A 264 6.58 -12.70 -0.27
C TRP A 264 6.39 -12.63 -1.79
N TYR A 265 5.43 -11.81 -2.22
CA TYR A 265 5.15 -11.53 -3.62
C TYR A 265 5.52 -10.07 -3.88
N VAL A 266 6.66 -9.86 -4.53
CA VAL A 266 7.20 -8.54 -4.85
C VAL A 266 6.81 -8.20 -6.27
N SER A 267 5.71 -7.45 -6.41
CA SER A 267 5.29 -6.92 -7.71
C SER A 267 6.09 -5.69 -8.08
N GLN A 268 6.39 -5.53 -9.37
CA GLN A 268 7.30 -4.48 -9.84
C GLN A 268 6.86 -3.99 -11.21
N GLN A 269 6.65 -2.67 -11.33
CA GLN A 269 6.43 -2.00 -12.61
C GLN A 269 7.76 -1.79 -13.37
N PRO A 270 7.74 -1.48 -14.69
CA PRO A 270 8.96 -1.17 -15.42
C PRO A 270 9.75 -0.05 -14.78
N PRO A 271 11.09 -0.14 -14.76
CA PRO A 271 11.91 0.98 -14.36
C PRO A 271 11.69 2.15 -15.32
N THR A 272 11.89 3.38 -14.84
CA THR A 272 11.84 4.51 -15.75
C THR A 272 12.97 4.45 -16.76
N ASP A 273 12.59 4.74 -18.00
CA ASP A 273 13.51 4.84 -19.12
C ASP A 273 14.19 6.21 -19.11
N VAL A 274 15.38 6.23 -18.52
CA VAL A 274 16.25 7.40 -18.44
C VAL A 274 17.67 6.91 -18.65
N GLU A 275 18.35 7.40 -19.69
CA GLU A 275 19.66 6.93 -20.14
C GLU A 275 20.68 6.70 -19.00
N ARG A 276 20.79 7.66 -18.07
CA ARG A 276 21.71 7.56 -16.92
C ARG A 276 21.32 6.48 -15.91
N LEU A 277 20.02 6.18 -15.77
CA LEU A 277 19.50 5.17 -14.84
C LEU A 277 19.44 3.78 -15.48
N ASN A 278 19.38 3.69 -16.80
CA ASN A 278 19.30 2.42 -17.54
C ASN A 278 20.54 1.52 -17.33
N LYS A 279 21.63 2.07 -16.81
CA LYS A 279 22.81 1.30 -16.37
C LYS A 279 22.53 0.43 -15.13
N LEU A 280 21.43 0.68 -14.41
CA LEU A 280 21.00 -0.09 -13.25
C LEU A 280 19.84 -1.01 -13.63
N ASP A 281 20.12 -2.31 -13.76
CA ASP A 281 19.09 -3.33 -14.04
C ASP A 281 18.41 -3.82 -12.75
N VAL A 282 17.61 -2.93 -12.16
CA VAL A 282 16.91 -3.21 -10.90
C VAL A 282 15.91 -4.37 -11.00
N MET A 283 15.33 -4.61 -12.18
CA MET A 283 14.43 -5.75 -12.40
C MET A 283 15.18 -7.08 -12.29
N SER A 284 16.39 -7.15 -12.88
CA SER A 284 17.25 -8.33 -12.78
C SER A 284 17.77 -8.54 -11.36
N GLU A 285 18.20 -7.49 -10.65
CA GLU A 285 18.66 -7.62 -9.26
C GLU A 285 17.56 -8.11 -8.31
N VAL A 286 16.33 -7.61 -8.45
CA VAL A 286 15.17 -8.15 -7.71
C VAL A 286 14.86 -9.60 -8.13
N GLY A 287 15.05 -9.92 -9.41
CA GLY A 287 14.92 -11.28 -9.93
C GLY A 287 15.94 -12.25 -9.30
N LYS A 288 17.21 -11.84 -9.15
CA LYS A 288 18.26 -12.62 -8.47
C LYS A 288 17.92 -12.86 -7.00
N LEU A 289 17.44 -11.82 -6.30
CA LEU A 289 16.93 -11.96 -4.92
C LEU A 289 15.84 -13.04 -4.86
N ALA A 290 14.82 -12.95 -5.72
CA ALA A 290 13.72 -13.91 -5.74
C ALA A 290 14.17 -15.35 -6.13
N GLN A 291 15.19 -15.49 -6.99
CA GLN A 291 15.76 -16.80 -7.33
C GLN A 291 16.56 -17.42 -6.17
N SER A 292 17.22 -16.59 -5.36
CA SER A 292 18.00 -17.04 -4.20
C SER A 292 17.14 -17.43 -2.98
N ASP A 293 15.84 -17.16 -3.01
CA ASP A 293 14.91 -17.41 -1.91
C ASP A 293 13.61 -18.07 -2.41
N SER A 294 13.45 -19.36 -2.08
CA SER A 294 12.30 -20.18 -2.51
C SER A 294 10.94 -19.62 -2.08
N PHE A 295 10.89 -18.76 -1.06
CA PHE A 295 9.66 -18.15 -0.55
C PHE A 295 9.42 -16.73 -1.08
N THR A 296 10.31 -16.19 -1.91
CA THR A 296 10.10 -14.91 -2.59
C THR A 296 9.71 -15.13 -4.04
N VAL A 297 8.77 -14.32 -4.53
CA VAL A 297 8.28 -14.35 -5.91
C VAL A 297 8.33 -12.94 -6.47
N GLN A 298 9.06 -12.74 -7.56
CA GLN A 298 8.97 -11.50 -8.32
C GLN A 298 7.77 -11.57 -9.26
N VAL A 299 6.89 -10.56 -9.22
CA VAL A 299 5.74 -10.42 -10.12
C VAL A 299 6.00 -9.24 -11.05
N LYS A 300 6.40 -9.52 -12.30
CA LYS A 300 6.71 -8.48 -13.27
C LYS A 300 5.44 -7.91 -13.89
N ALA A 301 5.14 -6.65 -13.62
CA ALA A 301 3.99 -5.92 -14.13
C ALA A 301 4.40 -5.03 -15.33
N VAL A 302 5.01 -5.65 -16.35
CA VAL A 302 5.62 -4.93 -17.50
C VAL A 302 4.67 -4.63 -18.64
N ASP A 303 3.48 -5.22 -18.59
CA ASP A 303 2.43 -5.22 -19.61
C ASP A 303 1.12 -4.63 -19.07
N LEU A 304 1.21 -3.76 -18.06
CA LEU A 304 0.05 -3.02 -17.59
C LEU A 304 -0.46 -2.07 -18.68
N PRO A 305 -1.77 -1.77 -18.70
CA PRO A 305 -2.34 -0.72 -19.54
C PRO A 305 -1.50 0.56 -19.56
N PRO A 306 -1.32 1.18 -20.74
CA PRO A 306 -0.47 2.34 -20.89
C PRO A 306 -1.01 3.53 -20.11
N GLN A 307 -0.10 4.31 -19.55
CA GLN A 307 -0.40 5.51 -18.78
C GLN A 307 0.37 6.71 -19.32
N GLU A 308 -0.30 7.86 -19.39
CA GLU A 308 0.31 9.11 -19.84
C GLU A 308 1.35 9.62 -18.82
N LYS A 309 0.99 9.58 -17.54
CA LYS A 309 1.85 10.02 -16.44
C LYS A 309 2.80 8.89 -16.07
N ARG A 310 4.09 9.18 -16.02
CA ARG A 310 5.10 8.21 -15.58
C ARG A 310 4.90 7.89 -14.09
N LEU A 311 5.32 6.70 -13.66
CA LEU A 311 5.39 6.23 -12.27
C LEU A 311 4.11 5.76 -11.59
N VAL A 312 3.00 6.47 -11.77
CA VAL A 312 1.78 6.20 -10.99
C VAL A 312 0.72 5.55 -11.87
N ILE A 313 0.21 4.40 -11.43
CA ILE A 313 -0.69 3.54 -12.19
C ILE A 313 -2.11 4.09 -12.11
N ARG A 314 -2.77 4.20 -13.28
CA ARG A 314 -4.17 4.61 -13.39
C ARG A 314 -5.13 3.46 -13.03
N ALA A 315 -6.43 3.75 -13.00
CA ALA A 315 -7.45 2.81 -12.53
C ALA A 315 -7.42 1.44 -13.26
N ASP A 316 -7.39 1.40 -14.58
CA ASP A 316 -7.36 0.17 -15.39
C ASP A 316 -6.06 -0.62 -15.18
N GLY A 317 -4.93 0.09 -15.09
CA GLY A 317 -3.65 -0.49 -14.73
C GLY A 317 -3.62 -1.09 -13.32
N THR A 318 -4.31 -0.47 -12.37
CA THR A 318 -4.41 -0.95 -10.98
C THR A 318 -5.26 -2.20 -10.89
N VAL A 319 -6.36 -2.26 -11.64
CA VAL A 319 -7.15 -3.48 -11.82
C VAL A 319 -6.27 -4.60 -12.41
N ALA A 320 -5.55 -4.33 -13.50
CA ALA A 320 -4.66 -5.31 -14.13
C ALA A 320 -3.52 -5.78 -13.19
N LEU A 321 -2.99 -4.89 -12.36
CA LEU A 321 -1.96 -5.21 -11.36
C LEU A 321 -2.49 -6.22 -10.33
N GLY A 322 -3.68 -5.99 -9.76
CA GLY A 322 -4.27 -6.91 -8.78
C GLY A 322 -4.52 -8.31 -9.35
N GLU A 323 -5.06 -8.39 -10.57
CA GLU A 323 -5.22 -9.68 -11.26
C GLU A 323 -3.90 -10.39 -11.51
N ARG A 324 -2.85 -9.64 -11.87
CA ARG A 324 -1.52 -10.21 -12.11
C ARG A 324 -0.91 -10.76 -10.82
N ILE A 325 -1.07 -10.05 -9.71
CA ILE A 325 -0.65 -10.51 -8.39
C ILE A 325 -1.42 -11.79 -8.01
N ALA A 326 -2.74 -11.83 -8.25
CA ALA A 326 -3.55 -13.02 -7.99
C ALA A 326 -3.10 -14.23 -8.81
N ARG A 327 -2.86 -14.06 -10.12
CA ARG A 327 -2.31 -15.13 -10.98
C ARG A 327 -0.98 -15.66 -10.45
N ALA A 328 -0.08 -14.79 -10.03
CA ALA A 328 1.20 -15.20 -9.47
C ALA A 328 1.05 -16.02 -8.17
N TYR A 329 0.09 -15.65 -7.33
CA TYR A 329 -0.26 -16.43 -6.13
C TYR A 329 -0.80 -17.82 -6.49
N LEU A 330 -1.70 -17.90 -7.46
CA LEU A 330 -2.42 -19.12 -7.85
C LEU A 330 -1.53 -20.16 -8.56
N VAL A 331 -0.50 -19.71 -9.31
CA VAL A 331 0.42 -20.60 -10.05
C VAL A 331 1.36 -21.39 -9.12
N LYS A 332 1.69 -20.86 -7.94
CA LYS A 332 2.68 -21.47 -7.03
C LYS A 332 2.00 -22.43 -6.03
N LYS A 333 1.68 -23.64 -6.48
CA LYS A 333 1.35 -24.78 -5.59
C LYS A 333 2.60 -25.41 -5.02
#